data_AF-A0A9D8N932-F1
#
_entry.id   AF-A0A9D8N932-F1
#
_cell.length_a   1.000
_cell.length_b   1.000
_cell.length_c   1.000
_cell.angle_alpha   90.00
_cell.angle_beta   90.00
_cell.angle_gamma   90.00
#
_symmetry.space_group_name_H-M   'P 1'
#
loop_
_entity.id
_entity.type
_entity.pdbx_description
1 polymer ?
#
loop_
_entity_poly.entity_id
_entity_poly.type
_entity_poly.pdbx_seq_one_letter_code
_entity_poly.pdbx_strand_id
1 'polypeptide(L)'
;MVSPIFQVDDVLLSSDILTEYFCCDYEKCRGICCVEGDAGAPVTLDEIGKIEDRLDSVWNELPASSQAIIDKQGVAYTDRDGDLVTSIVGGRECVFAKEEAGCWICTLERAYRRQMTTNSMEQVPRPATRDSRPSTLD
;
A
#
# COMPACT_ATOMS: atom_id res chain seq x y z
N MET A 1 -21.30 -21.36 6.47
CA MET A 1 -20.75 -21.74 5.16
C MET A 1 -19.23 -21.74 5.32
N VAL A 2 -18.56 -22.87 5.09
CA VAL A 2 -17.10 -22.99 5.22
C VAL A 2 -16.49 -22.52 3.89
N SER A 3 -15.64 -21.50 3.94
CA SER A 3 -14.86 -21.05 2.78
C SER A 3 -13.95 -22.21 2.32
N PRO A 4 -13.89 -22.55 1.01
CA PRO A 4 -12.97 -23.57 0.52
C PRO A 4 -11.51 -23.21 0.83
N ILE A 5 -10.65 -24.22 0.99
CA ILE A 5 -9.21 -24.06 1.20
C ILE A 5 -8.51 -24.58 -0.05
N PHE A 6 -7.55 -23.81 -0.58
CA PHE A 6 -6.71 -24.21 -1.70
C PHE A 6 -5.34 -24.65 -1.19
N GLN A 7 -4.74 -25.65 -1.83
CA GLN A 7 -3.37 -26.07 -1.53
C GLN A 7 -2.49 -25.78 -2.74
N VAL A 8 -1.38 -25.09 -2.51
CA VAL A 8 -0.30 -24.87 -3.49
C VAL A 8 0.95 -25.48 -2.88
N ASP A 9 1.45 -26.56 -3.48
CA ASP A 9 2.52 -27.38 -2.92
C ASP A 9 2.23 -27.83 -1.47
N ASP A 10 3.00 -27.36 -0.49
CA ASP A 10 2.86 -27.62 0.94
C ASP A 10 2.16 -26.48 1.70
N VAL A 11 1.64 -25.48 1.01
CA VAL A 11 1.01 -24.29 1.59
C VAL A 11 -0.52 -24.36 1.46
N LEU A 12 -1.23 -24.18 2.58
CA LEU A 12 -2.69 -24.06 2.64
C LEU A 12 -3.11 -22.58 2.59
N LEU A 13 -3.95 -22.24 1.62
CA LEU A 13 -4.44 -20.89 1.36
C LEU A 13 -5.96 -20.82 1.59
N SER A 14 -6.40 -19.78 2.31
CA SER A 14 -7.84 -19.45 2.40
C SER A 14 -8.35 -19.05 1.01
N SER A 15 -9.58 -19.44 0.65
CA SER A 15 -10.19 -18.94 -0.59
C SER A 15 -10.36 -17.44 -0.65
N ASP A 16 -10.33 -16.78 0.51
CA ASP A 16 -10.44 -15.31 0.61
C ASP A 16 -9.33 -14.61 -0.21
N ILE A 17 -8.18 -15.26 -0.44
CA ILE A 17 -7.07 -14.72 -1.25
C ILE A 17 -7.47 -14.40 -2.70
N LEU A 18 -8.53 -15.02 -3.22
CA LEU A 18 -8.99 -14.81 -4.60
C LEU A 18 -9.90 -13.59 -4.75
N THR A 19 -10.49 -13.11 -3.65
CA THR A 19 -11.56 -12.10 -3.69
C THR A 19 -11.23 -10.86 -2.87
N GLU A 20 -10.36 -10.99 -1.87
CA GLU A 20 -9.94 -9.89 -1.03
C GLU A 20 -8.81 -9.10 -1.68
N TYR A 21 -8.84 -7.79 -1.48
CA TYR A 21 -7.81 -6.88 -1.96
C TYR A 21 -6.92 -6.44 -0.80
N PHE A 22 -5.68 -6.07 -1.11
CA PHE A 22 -4.81 -5.46 -0.11
C PHE A 22 -5.45 -4.19 0.46
N CYS A 23 -5.49 -4.10 1.79
CA CYS A 23 -6.01 -2.94 2.51
C CYS A 23 -4.95 -2.52 3.53
N CYS A 24 -4.51 -1.26 3.47
CA CYS A 24 -3.52 -0.74 4.40
C CYS A 24 -4.12 -0.68 5.81
N ASP A 25 -3.49 -1.38 6.76
CA ASP A 25 -3.80 -1.28 8.18
C ASP A 25 -2.60 -0.72 8.93
N TYR A 26 -2.56 0.61 9.05
CA TYR A 26 -1.49 1.34 9.71
C TYR A 26 -1.31 0.93 11.18
N GLU A 27 -2.39 0.62 11.90
CA GLU A 27 -2.30 0.25 13.32
C GLU A 27 -1.56 -1.09 13.49
N LYS A 28 -1.75 -2.01 12.54
CA LYS A 28 -1.07 -3.31 12.50
C LYS A 28 0.36 -3.21 11.93
N CYS A 29 0.54 -2.56 10.78
CA CYS A 29 1.81 -2.60 10.05
C CYS A 29 2.82 -1.54 10.50
N ARG A 30 2.37 -0.41 11.07
CA ARG A 30 3.21 0.74 11.44
C ARG A 30 4.12 1.25 10.30
N GLY A 31 3.68 1.07 9.06
CA GLY A 31 4.37 1.48 7.84
C GLY A 31 5.49 0.56 7.37
N ILE A 32 5.67 -0.61 7.99
CA ILE A 32 6.75 -1.51 7.64
C ILE A 32 6.70 -1.96 6.17
N CYS A 33 5.49 -2.14 5.61
CA CYS A 33 5.30 -2.49 4.20
C CYS A 33 5.76 -1.41 3.21
N CYS A 34 5.99 -0.17 3.67
CA CYS A 34 6.48 0.92 2.82
C CYS A 34 8.02 1.02 2.82
N VAL A 35 8.68 0.27 3.69
CA VAL A 35 10.15 0.31 3.86
C VAL A 35 10.81 -1.05 3.90
N GLU A 36 10.05 -2.13 4.01
CA GLU A 36 10.55 -3.49 3.87
C GLU A 36 10.05 -4.05 2.54
N GLY A 37 10.95 -4.04 1.56
CA GLY A 37 10.73 -4.50 0.20
C GLY A 37 12.00 -4.32 -0.62
N ASP A 38 12.20 -5.18 -1.60
CA ASP A 38 13.26 -5.08 -2.61
C ASP A 38 12.74 -4.55 -3.96
N ALA A 39 11.40 -4.42 -4.07
CA ALA A 39 10.69 -3.79 -5.17
C ALA A 39 9.55 -2.91 -4.63
N GLY A 40 9.02 -2.05 -5.49
CA GLY A 40 7.83 -1.26 -5.19
C GLY A 40 6.54 -2.09 -5.14
N ALA A 41 5.45 -1.47 -4.69
CA ALA A 41 4.14 -2.08 -4.79
C ALA A 41 3.73 -2.18 -6.28
N PRO A 42 3.22 -3.33 -6.76
CA PRO A 42 2.70 -3.47 -8.11
C PRO A 42 1.59 -2.47 -8.40
N VAL A 43 1.63 -1.85 -9.58
CA VAL A 43 0.67 -0.84 -10.02
C VAL A 43 0.33 -1.00 -11.50
N THR A 44 -0.92 -0.74 -11.84
CA THR A 44 -1.40 -0.65 -13.22
C THR A 44 -1.15 0.74 -13.81
N LEU A 45 -1.18 0.86 -15.14
CA LEU A 45 -1.06 2.16 -15.83
C LEU A 45 -2.14 3.17 -15.41
N ASP A 46 -3.36 2.69 -15.13
CA ASP A 46 -4.47 3.53 -14.66
C ASP A 46 -4.21 4.03 -13.22
N GLU A 47 -3.66 3.18 -12.35
CA GLU A 47 -3.24 3.59 -11.00
C GLU A 47 -2.10 4.61 -11.04
N ILE A 48 -1.12 4.43 -11.93
CA ILE A 48 -0.03 5.40 -12.13
C ILE A 48 -0.60 6.77 -12.48
N GLY A 49 -1.50 6.86 -13.47
CA GLY A 49 -2.12 8.14 -13.84
C GLY A 49 -2.88 8.80 -12.67
N LYS A 50 -3.62 8.01 -11.89
CA LYS A 50 -4.31 8.51 -10.68
C LYS A 50 -3.37 8.98 -9.58
N ILE A 51 -2.19 8.35 -9.45
CA ILE A 51 -1.16 8.75 -8.49
C ILE A 51 -0.54 10.07 -8.96
N GLU A 52 -0.21 10.20 -10.24
CA GLU A 52 0.33 11.42 -10.84
C GLU A 52 -0.63 12.61 -10.68
N ASP A 53 -1.92 12.41 -10.99
CA ASP A 53 -2.98 13.43 -10.82
C ASP A 53 -3.09 13.95 -9.37
N ARG A 54 -2.69 13.14 -8.39
CA ARG A 54 -2.78 13.46 -6.95
C ARG A 54 -1.44 13.80 -6.32
N LEU A 55 -0.35 13.74 -7.08
CA LEU A 55 1.00 13.89 -6.56
C LEU A 55 1.20 15.23 -5.84
N ASP A 56 0.66 16.32 -6.39
CA ASP A 56 0.73 17.67 -5.81
C ASP A 56 0.14 17.74 -4.40
N SER A 57 -0.87 16.92 -4.09
CA SER A 57 -1.53 16.91 -2.78
C SER A 57 -0.64 16.35 -1.67
N VAL A 58 0.39 15.58 -2.01
CA VAL A 58 1.32 14.95 -1.07
C VAL A 58 2.75 15.45 -1.22
N TRP A 59 3.08 16.15 -2.31
CA TRP A 59 4.44 16.53 -2.70
C TRP A 59 5.25 17.17 -1.57
N ASN A 60 4.66 18.15 -0.88
CA ASN A 60 5.32 18.89 0.21
C ASN A 60 5.56 18.05 1.47
N GLU A 61 4.92 16.88 1.59
CA GLU A 61 5.15 15.95 2.70
C GLU A 61 6.27 14.95 2.39
N LEU A 62 6.64 14.79 1.12
CA LEU A 62 7.65 13.82 0.69
C LEU A 62 9.06 14.24 1.11
N PRO A 63 9.92 13.28 1.53
CA PRO A 63 11.34 13.54 1.70
C PRO A 63 11.99 14.03 0.39
N ALA A 64 13.03 14.87 0.50
CA ALA A 64 13.76 15.36 -0.67
C ALA A 64 14.37 14.23 -1.52
N SER A 65 14.77 13.12 -0.89
CA SER A 65 15.22 11.91 -1.58
C SER A 65 14.13 11.31 -2.46
N SER A 66 12.90 11.23 -1.96
CA SER A 66 11.75 10.75 -2.73
C SER A 66 11.41 11.66 -3.88
N GLN A 67 11.35 12.98 -3.65
CA GLN A 67 11.10 13.97 -4.70
C GLN A 67 12.12 13.86 -5.83
N ALA A 68 13.41 13.73 -5.49
CA ALA A 68 14.47 13.58 -6.48
C ALA A 68 14.34 12.29 -7.33
N ILE A 69 13.86 11.19 -6.75
CA ILE A 69 13.59 9.96 -7.50
C ILE A 69 12.37 10.15 -8.40
N ILE A 70 11.29 10.75 -7.90
CA ILE A 70 10.08 10.99 -8.68
C ILE A 70 10.36 11.92 -9.85
N ASP A 71 11.13 13.00 -9.66
CA ASP A 71 11.51 13.92 -10.74
C ASP A 71 12.34 13.22 -11.84
N LYS A 72 13.13 12.22 -11.47
CA LYS A 72 14.04 11.52 -12.39
C LYS A 72 13.38 10.34 -13.11
N GLN A 73 12.56 9.56 -12.40
CA GLN A 73 12.05 8.26 -12.84
C GLN A 73 10.53 8.22 -12.97
N GLY A 74 9.83 9.17 -12.34
CA GLY A 74 8.39 9.12 -12.16
C GLY A 74 7.99 8.34 -10.90
N VAL A 75 6.67 8.23 -10.70
CA VAL A 75 6.09 7.56 -9.53
C VAL A 75 6.20 6.03 -9.58
N ALA A 76 6.54 5.47 -10.73
CA ALA A 76 6.67 4.05 -10.98
C ALA A 76 7.85 3.73 -11.91
N TYR A 77 8.28 2.47 -11.91
CA TYR A 77 9.28 1.91 -12.83
C TYR A 77 8.95 0.46 -13.17
N THR A 78 9.61 -0.05 -14.21
CA THR A 78 9.57 -1.48 -14.53
C THR A 78 10.70 -2.19 -13.78
N ASP A 79 10.35 -3.19 -12.96
CA ASP A 79 11.32 -3.95 -12.19
C ASP A 79 12.06 -5.03 -13.02
N ARG A 80 12.76 -5.93 -12.34
CA ARG A 80 13.58 -6.98 -12.97
C ARG A 80 12.73 -8.09 -13.59
N ASP A 81 11.51 -8.27 -13.10
CA ASP A 81 10.58 -9.30 -13.56
C ASP A 81 9.67 -8.77 -14.69
N GLY A 82 9.75 -7.46 -14.97
CA GLY A 82 9.01 -6.78 -16.03
C GLY A 82 7.71 -6.16 -15.55
N ASP A 83 7.48 -6.13 -14.24
CA ASP A 83 6.26 -5.60 -13.64
C ASP A 83 6.40 -4.09 -13.39
N LEU A 84 5.29 -3.37 -13.55
CA LEU A 84 5.20 -1.96 -13.16
C LEU A 84 4.98 -1.87 -11.67
N VAL A 85 5.91 -1.20 -10.99
CA VAL A 85 5.91 -1.06 -9.53
C VAL A 85 6.18 0.39 -9.13
N THR A 86 5.73 0.81 -7.95
CA THR A 86 6.04 2.15 -7.43
C THR A 86 7.54 2.39 -7.30
N SER A 87 8.01 3.60 -7.61
CA SER A 87 9.42 3.97 -7.44
C SER A 87 9.91 3.81 -5.99
N ILE A 88 11.19 3.47 -5.85
CA ILE A 88 11.84 3.28 -4.55
C ILE A 88 13.11 4.13 -4.41
N VAL A 89 13.38 4.60 -3.19
CA VAL A 89 14.59 5.30 -2.76
C VAL A 89 15.59 4.26 -2.25
N GLY A 90 16.83 4.34 -2.72
CA GLY A 90 17.93 3.50 -2.23
C GLY A 90 17.73 1.99 -2.43
N GLY A 91 16.82 1.59 -3.34
CA GLY A 91 16.51 0.18 -3.57
C GLY A 91 15.68 -0.47 -2.46
N ARG A 92 14.99 0.33 -1.62
CA ARG A 92 14.25 -0.20 -0.47
C ARG A 92 12.96 0.57 -0.17
N GLU A 93 13.05 1.86 0.11
CA GLU A 93 11.91 2.62 0.63
C GLU A 93 11.00 3.07 -0.51
N CYS A 94 9.70 2.90 -0.41
CA CYS A 94 8.77 3.48 -1.39
C CYS A 94 8.91 5.01 -1.41
N VAL A 95 8.84 5.65 -2.59
CA VAL A 95 8.93 7.13 -2.69
C VAL A 95 7.82 7.85 -1.92
N PHE A 96 6.69 7.19 -1.64
CA PHE A 96 5.60 7.74 -0.82
C PHE A 96 5.76 7.47 0.68
N ALA A 97 6.84 6.80 1.10
CA ALA A 97 7.15 6.58 2.50
C ALA A 97 7.78 7.84 3.12
N LYS A 98 7.31 8.18 4.33
CA LYS A 98 7.85 9.26 5.14
C LYS A 98 8.00 8.77 6.57
N GLU A 99 9.16 9.01 7.18
CA GLU A 99 9.35 8.81 8.61
C GLU A 99 8.73 9.97 9.40
N GLU A 100 8.00 9.64 10.46
CA GLU A 100 7.40 10.61 11.36
C GLU A 100 7.27 9.99 12.77
N ALA A 101 7.97 10.56 13.75
CA ALA A 101 7.92 10.18 15.16
C ALA A 101 8.28 8.71 15.46
N GLY A 102 9.26 8.16 14.73
CA GLY A 102 9.73 6.78 14.87
C GLY A 102 8.90 5.74 14.11
N CYS A 103 7.91 6.18 13.33
CA CYS A 103 7.05 5.33 12.52
C CYS A 103 7.13 5.74 11.03
N TRP A 104 6.81 4.81 10.15
CA TRP A 104 6.73 5.08 8.71
C TRP A 104 5.30 5.30 8.28
N ILE A 105 5.06 6.31 7.45
CA ILE A 105 3.73 6.69 6.97
C ILE A 105 3.75 6.68 5.45
N CYS A 106 2.73 6.08 4.84
CA CYS A 106 2.43 6.26 3.42
C CYS A 106 1.67 7.58 3.23
N THR A 107 2.27 8.55 2.53
CA THR A 107 1.67 9.88 2.33
C THR A 107 0.40 9.82 1.49
N LEU A 108 0.32 8.92 0.50
CA LEU A 108 -0.89 8.69 -0.30
C LEU A 108 -2.05 8.18 0.55
N GLU A 109 -1.81 7.14 1.36
CA GLU A 109 -2.84 6.58 2.26
C GLU A 109 -3.30 7.60 3.29
N ARG A 110 -2.37 8.39 3.84
CA ARG A 110 -2.70 9.48 4.77
C ARG A 110 -3.56 10.54 4.10
N ALA A 111 -3.21 10.97 2.90
CA ALA A 111 -3.99 11.95 2.15
C ALA A 111 -5.41 11.42 1.85
N TYR A 112 -5.53 10.16 1.43
CA TYR A 112 -6.81 9.52 1.20
C TYR A 112 -7.69 9.47 2.46
N ARG A 113 -7.13 9.06 3.61
CA ARG A 113 -7.86 9.04 4.89
C ARG A 113 -8.29 10.43 5.36
N ARG A 114 -7.46 11.46 5.15
CA ARG A 114 -7.82 12.84 5.46
C ARG A 114 -8.97 13.34 4.58
N GLN A 115 -8.97 12.99 3.29
CA GLN A 115 -10.03 13.35 2.36
C GLN A 115 -11.36 12.67 2.72
N MET A 116 -11.32 11.42 3.20
CA MET A 116 -12.48 10.72 3.75
C MET A 116 -13.08 11.38 5.00
N THR A 117 -12.26 12.04 5.84
CA THR A 117 -12.76 12.80 6.98
C THR A 117 -13.36 14.16 6.60
N THR A 118 -12.99 14.72 5.43
CA THR A 118 -13.50 16.02 4.96
C THR A 118 -14.68 15.92 4.00
N ASN A 119 -14.81 14.82 3.24
CA ASN A 119 -15.95 14.55 2.37
C ASN A 119 -16.79 13.40 2.94
N SER A 120 -17.92 13.74 3.57
CA SER A 120 -19.01 12.78 3.74
C SER A 120 -19.45 12.29 2.35
N MET A 121 -19.41 10.97 2.13
CA MET A 121 -19.99 10.22 0.98
C MET A 121 -19.07 9.99 -0.24
N GLU A 122 -18.19 8.98 -0.14
CA GLU A 122 -18.19 7.79 -1.00
C GLU A 122 -17.29 6.77 -0.28
N GLN A 123 -17.90 5.95 0.57
CA GLN A 123 -17.18 4.91 1.29
C GLN A 123 -16.83 3.82 0.28
N VAL A 124 -15.56 3.71 -0.15
CA VAL A 124 -15.07 2.40 -0.57
C VAL A 124 -15.19 1.54 0.70
N PRO A 125 -16.08 0.54 0.74
CA PRO A 125 -16.26 -0.26 1.94
C PRO A 125 -14.91 -0.89 2.24
N ARG A 126 -14.37 -0.62 3.44
CA ARG A 126 -13.27 -1.43 3.95
C ARG A 126 -13.75 -2.88 3.85
N PRO A 127 -13.00 -3.80 3.20
CA PRO A 127 -13.31 -5.20 3.35
C PRO A 127 -13.37 -5.46 4.85
N ALA A 128 -14.50 -5.97 5.32
CA ALA A 128 -14.73 -6.17 6.74
C ALA A 128 -13.64 -7.13 7.22
N THR A 129 -12.63 -6.61 7.93
CA THR A 129 -11.66 -7.45 8.61
C THR A 129 -12.47 -8.33 9.52
N ARG A 130 -12.52 -9.63 9.21
CA ARG A 130 -13.32 -10.63 9.91
C ARG A 130 -12.70 -10.98 11.27
N ASP A 131 -12.07 -10.00 11.93
CA ASP A 131 -11.58 -10.05 13.31
C ASP A 131 -12.76 -9.83 14.26
N SER A 132 -13.67 -10.79 14.24
CA SER A 132 -14.61 -11.05 15.33
C SER A 132 -14.66 -12.55 15.62
N ARG A 133 -13.48 -13.19 15.64
CA ARG A 133 -13.30 -14.43 16.38
C ARG A 133 -12.57 -14.07 17.68
N PRO A 134 -13.20 -14.23 18.86
CA PRO A 134 -12.48 -14.08 20.11
C PRO A 134 -11.29 -15.04 20.11
N SER A 135 -10.12 -14.54 20.49
CA SER A 135 -8.96 -15.35 20.80
C SER A 135 -9.26 -16.19 22.04
N THR A 136 -10.01 -17.26 21.84
CA THR A 136 -10.10 -18.38 22.78
C THR A 136 -9.89 -19.63 21.95
N LEU A 137 -8.68 -20.17 22.01
CA LEU A 137 -8.41 -21.60 22.24
C LEU A 137 -6.88 -21.84 22.24
N ASP A 138 -6.46 -22.45 23.35
CA ASP A 138 -5.19 -23.08 23.75
C ASP A 138 -3.93 -22.24 23.99
#